data_AF-A0A292R2U9-F1
#
_entry.id   AF-A0A292R2U9-F1
#
_cell.length_a   1.000
_cell.length_b   1.000
_cell.length_c   1.000
_cell.angle_alpha   90.00
_cell.angle_beta   90.00
_cell.angle_gamma   90.00
#
_symmetry.space_group_name_H-M   'P 1'
#
loop_
_entity.id
_entity.type
_entity.pdbx_description
1 polymer ?
#
loop_
_entity_poly.entity_id
_entity_poly.type
_entity_poly.pdbx_seq_one_letter_code
_entity_poly.pdbx_strand_id
1 'polypeptide(L)'
;MTLLNAIHNAFPEQTNSSHLQLLDNNSLTQTKEEIVYRKNGKSIDRIMEVDAVTGLRLRTTHFDYFNDKKVRSIDEYDKFTGKKIRTINYVLYKSVDEYDLETGKKVRTINFNIKDENKISSIQEYDLETEKIVKISIFKRDGKTISIIKSIDPVTEKVTSWINNQYTDCQKQKHTKAVSRIYENIKTSSTQAKKDDIARLIDNLYSNKLKFEVLRT
;
A
#
# COMPACT_ATOMS: atom_id res chain seq x y z
N MET A 1 -33.80 37.37 -35.70
CA MET A 1 -32.85 36.95 -34.64
C MET A 1 -31.56 36.57 -35.31
N THR A 2 -30.46 37.23 -34.99
CA THR A 2 -29.16 36.95 -35.62
C THR A 2 -28.62 35.61 -35.13
N LEU A 3 -28.03 34.83 -36.03
CA LEU A 3 -27.43 33.51 -35.75
C LEU A 3 -26.45 33.56 -34.56
N LEU A 4 -25.79 34.70 -34.39
CA LEU A 4 -24.84 35.01 -33.32
C LEU A 4 -25.47 34.97 -31.91
N ASN A 5 -26.71 35.45 -31.75
CA ASN A 5 -27.40 35.46 -30.46
C ASN A 5 -27.97 34.10 -30.06
N ALA A 6 -28.21 33.20 -31.03
CA ALA A 6 -28.63 31.83 -30.74
C ALA A 6 -27.45 30.96 -30.25
N ILE A 7 -26.24 31.21 -30.76
CA ILE A 7 -25.03 30.48 -30.37
C ILE A 7 -24.58 30.89 -28.95
N HIS A 8 -24.68 32.18 -28.60
CA HIS A 8 -24.26 32.69 -27.28
C HIS A 8 -25.15 32.21 -26.12
N ASN A 9 -26.42 31.90 -26.39
CA ASN A 9 -27.35 31.36 -25.38
C ASN A 9 -27.25 29.82 -25.21
N ALA A 10 -26.69 29.11 -26.20
CA ALA A 10 -26.50 27.65 -26.11
C ALA A 10 -25.21 27.26 -25.36
N PHE A 11 -24.23 28.17 -25.30
CA PHE A 11 -22.96 27.97 -24.59
C PHE A 11 -22.53 29.28 -23.90
N PRO A 12 -22.85 29.48 -22.62
CA PRO A 12 -22.36 30.65 -21.89
C PRO A 12 -20.83 30.58 -21.78
N GLU A 13 -20.16 31.63 -22.25
CA GLU A 13 -18.70 31.74 -22.24
C GLU A 13 -18.14 31.67 -20.81
N GLN A 14 -17.41 30.61 -20.49
CA GLN A 14 -16.48 30.61 -19.37
C GLN A 14 -15.25 31.42 -19.76
N THR A 15 -15.22 32.68 -19.37
CA THR A 15 -13.99 33.47 -19.33
C THR A 15 -13.25 33.15 -18.04
N ASN A 16 -12.43 32.10 -18.07
CA ASN A 16 -11.26 31.96 -17.21
C ASN A 16 -10.17 31.18 -17.96
N SER A 17 -9.22 31.95 -18.47
CA SER A 17 -7.81 31.65 -18.74
C SER A 17 -7.39 30.17 -18.72
N SER A 18 -6.98 29.72 -19.90
CA SER A 18 -6.31 28.46 -20.22
C SER A 18 -5.05 28.23 -19.37
N HIS A 19 -5.04 27.11 -18.64
CA HIS A 19 -4.10 25.99 -18.77
C HIS A 19 -3.89 25.38 -17.36
N LEU A 20 -4.44 24.19 -17.13
CA LEU A 20 -4.55 23.45 -15.85
C LEU A 20 -5.77 23.80 -14.99
N GLN A 21 -6.98 23.45 -15.46
CA GLN A 21 -7.97 22.94 -14.52
C GLN A 21 -7.49 21.55 -14.08
N LEU A 22 -6.77 21.52 -12.96
CA LEU A 22 -6.68 20.31 -12.15
C LEU A 22 -8.12 19.89 -11.89
N LEU A 23 -8.50 18.75 -12.46
CA LEU A 23 -9.61 17.97 -11.93
C LEU A 23 -9.26 17.68 -10.48
N ASP A 24 -9.76 18.50 -9.57
CA ASP A 24 -9.77 18.26 -8.14
C ASP A 24 -10.61 17.00 -7.88
N ASN A 25 -10.02 15.84 -8.17
CA ASN A 25 -10.30 14.60 -7.47
C ASN A 25 -9.48 14.54 -6.16
N ASN A 26 -9.23 15.72 -5.59
CA ASN A 26 -8.68 15.88 -4.26
C ASN A 26 -9.84 15.75 -3.27
N SER A 27 -10.16 14.52 -2.87
CA SER A 27 -10.28 14.35 -1.42
C SER A 27 -8.87 14.58 -0.87
N LEU A 28 -8.45 15.85 -0.78
CA LEU A 28 -7.27 16.22 -0.01
C LEU A 28 -7.65 15.76 1.40
N THR A 29 -7.20 14.57 1.79
CA THR A 29 -7.28 14.16 3.19
C THR A 29 -6.43 15.16 3.92
N GLN A 30 -7.06 16.20 4.44
CA GLN A 30 -6.41 17.15 5.30
C GLN A 30 -5.95 16.34 6.49
N THR A 31 -4.65 16.18 6.65
CA THR A 31 -4.07 15.40 7.75
C THR A 31 -3.47 16.36 8.76
N LYS A 32 -3.55 15.97 10.03
CA LYS A 32 -2.93 16.68 11.14
C LYS A 32 -1.94 15.75 11.82
N GLU A 33 -0.76 16.27 12.14
CA GLU A 33 0.23 15.55 12.93
C GLU A 33 0.15 15.96 14.40
N GLU A 34 0.21 14.98 15.29
CA GLU A 34 0.26 15.17 16.73
C GLU A 34 1.52 14.50 17.29
N ILE A 35 2.39 15.30 17.91
CA ILE A 35 3.65 14.85 18.49
C ILE A 35 3.43 14.57 19.97
N VAL A 36 3.75 13.35 20.39
CA VAL A 36 3.70 12.94 21.80
C VAL A 36 5.14 12.83 22.31
N TYR A 37 5.45 13.64 23.31
CA TYR A 37 6.74 13.60 24.01
C TYR A 37 6.69 12.62 25.18
N ARG A 38 7.86 12.11 25.55
CA ARG A 38 8.04 11.29 26.75
C ARG A 38 7.90 12.14 28.00
N LYS A 39 7.92 11.50 29.18
CA LYS A 39 7.89 12.17 30.49
C LYS A 39 8.99 13.23 30.67
N ASN A 40 10.11 13.12 29.94
CA ASN A 40 11.19 14.10 29.99
C ASN A 40 10.90 15.39 29.19
N GLY A 41 9.81 15.44 28.42
CA GLY A 41 9.39 16.59 27.60
C GLY A 41 10.30 16.94 26.41
N LYS A 42 11.43 16.24 26.25
CA LYS A 42 12.43 16.51 25.20
C LYS A 42 12.40 15.47 24.10
N SER A 43 12.28 14.21 24.49
CA SER A 43 12.35 13.09 23.55
C SER A 43 10.97 12.74 23.02
N ILE A 44 10.91 12.44 21.73
CA ILE A 44 9.67 12.03 21.08
C ILE A 44 9.38 10.56 21.44
N ASP A 45 8.15 10.29 21.85
CA ASP A 45 7.63 8.93 22.02
C ASP A 45 7.06 8.41 20.70
N ARG A 46 6.12 9.18 20.13
CA ARG A 46 5.46 8.85 18.86
C ARG A 46 4.93 10.09 18.17
N ILE A 47 4.73 9.97 16.86
CA ILE A 47 4.00 10.94 16.03
C ILE A 47 2.75 10.23 15.50
N MET A 48 1.59 10.87 15.67
CA MET A 48 0.32 10.39 15.15
C MET A 48 -0.11 11.26 13.97
N GLU A 49 -0.44 10.63 12.85
CA GLU A 49 -1.14 11.29 11.75
C GLU A 49 -2.62 10.94 11.85
N VAL A 50 -3.44 11.99 11.85
CA VAL A 50 -4.87 11.92 12.05
C VAL A 50 -5.55 12.60 10.87
N ASP A 51 -6.63 12.00 10.40
CA ASP A 51 -7.52 12.64 9.43
C ASP A 51 -8.19 13.85 10.10
N ALA A 52 -8.02 15.04 9.53
CA ALA A 52 -8.46 16.29 10.14
C ALA A 52 -9.98 16.46 10.12
N VAL A 53 -10.69 15.71 9.28
CA VAL A 53 -12.15 15.77 9.17
C VAL A 53 -12.79 14.83 10.17
N THR A 54 -12.35 13.58 10.20
CA THR A 54 -12.95 12.51 11.00
C THR A 54 -12.30 12.35 12.39
N GLY A 55 -11.09 12.86 12.58
CA GLY A 55 -10.30 12.62 13.78
C GLY A 55 -9.77 11.18 13.91
N LEU A 56 -9.94 10.35 12.88
CA LEU A 56 -9.46 8.97 12.89
C LEU A 56 -7.95 8.92 12.65
N ARG A 57 -7.28 8.04 13.38
CA ARG A 57 -5.85 7.79 13.18
C ARG A 57 -5.66 7.15 11.80
N LEU A 58 -4.65 7.62 11.08
CA LEU A 58 -4.21 7.08 9.80
C LEU A 58 -2.87 6.38 9.95
N ARG A 59 -1.96 6.99 10.71
CA ARG A 59 -0.61 6.46 10.94
C ARG A 59 -0.14 6.77 12.36
N THR A 60 0.67 5.90 12.92
CA THR A 60 1.42 6.20 14.15
C THR A 60 2.84 5.70 14.03
N THR A 61 3.80 6.62 14.06
CA THR A 61 5.24 6.34 14.03
C THR A 61 5.75 6.32 15.46
N HIS A 62 6.21 5.16 15.93
CA HIS A 62 6.80 4.96 17.24
C HIS A 62 8.32 5.04 17.14
N PHE A 63 8.96 5.77 18.06
CA PHE A 63 10.40 5.90 18.11
C PHE A 63 11.03 4.98 19.17
N ASP A 64 12.29 4.64 18.98
CA ASP A 64 13.04 3.77 19.88
C ASP A 64 13.29 4.45 21.22
N TYR A 65 13.11 3.72 22.31
CA TYR A 65 13.19 4.27 23.66
C TYR A 65 14.59 4.82 24.01
N PHE A 66 15.66 4.22 23.50
CA PHE A 66 17.02 4.69 23.77
C PHE A 66 17.49 5.74 22.76
N ASN A 67 16.87 5.78 21.58
CA ASN A 67 17.17 6.76 20.54
C ASN A 67 15.89 7.22 19.82
N ASP A 68 15.37 8.38 20.22
CA ASP A 68 14.16 8.99 19.66
C ASP A 68 14.29 9.44 18.18
N LYS A 69 15.47 9.31 17.57
CA LYS A 69 15.67 9.50 16.12
C LYS A 69 15.49 8.21 15.32
N LYS A 70 15.50 7.06 15.98
CA LYS A 70 15.34 5.74 15.33
C LYS A 70 13.87 5.34 15.40
N VAL A 71 13.26 5.05 14.26
CA VAL A 71 11.90 4.49 14.21
C VAL A 71 11.93 3.04 14.72
N ARG A 72 11.04 2.73 15.66
CA ARG A 72 10.83 1.38 16.21
C ARG A 72 9.78 0.63 15.40
N SER A 73 8.66 1.28 15.14
CA SER A 73 7.56 0.71 14.36
C SER A 73 6.64 1.79 13.80
N ILE A 74 5.88 1.43 12.77
CA ILE A 74 4.85 2.28 12.15
C ILE A 74 3.57 1.47 12.14
N ASP A 75 2.51 1.98 12.77
CA ASP A 75 1.16 1.44 12.66
C ASP A 75 0.40 2.19 11.57
N GLU A 76 -0.28 1.46 10.70
CA GLU A 76 -1.21 1.99 9.70
C GLU A 76 -2.64 1.58 10.06
N TYR A 77 -3.57 2.49 9.82
CA TYR A 77 -4.98 2.34 10.19
C TYR A 77 -5.87 2.55 8.98
N ASP A 78 -7.00 1.85 8.97
CA ASP A 78 -8.03 2.06 7.97
C ASP A 78 -8.72 3.41 8.19
N LYS A 79 -8.81 4.20 7.11
CA LYS A 79 -9.33 5.56 7.15
C LYS A 79 -10.81 5.68 7.48
N PHE A 80 -11.58 4.60 7.34
CA PHE A 80 -13.02 4.61 7.56
C PHE A 80 -13.39 4.08 8.94
N THR A 81 -12.75 2.99 9.37
CA THR A 81 -13.05 2.31 10.63
C THR A 81 -12.13 2.74 11.77
N GLY A 82 -10.97 3.34 11.46
CA GLY A 82 -9.92 3.64 12.44
C GLY A 82 -9.23 2.40 13.01
N LYS A 83 -9.52 1.20 12.49
CA LYS A 83 -8.90 -0.04 12.94
C LYS A 83 -7.52 -0.20 12.34
N LYS A 84 -6.62 -0.83 13.10
CA LYS A 84 -5.26 -1.12 12.66
C LYS A 84 -5.29 -2.13 11.51
N ILE A 85 -4.60 -1.84 10.42
CA ILE A 85 -4.49 -2.72 9.24
C ILE A 85 -3.10 -3.32 9.11
N ARG A 86 -2.08 -2.60 9.58
CA ARG A 86 -0.68 -3.01 9.43
C ARG A 86 0.19 -2.46 10.53
N THR A 87 1.22 -3.21 10.89
CA THR A 87 2.37 -2.70 11.65
C THR A 87 3.65 -3.04 10.91
N ILE A 88 4.50 -2.06 10.65
CA ILE A 88 5.86 -2.25 10.15
C ILE A 88 6.81 -2.13 11.35
N ASN A 89 7.57 -3.18 11.66
CA ASN A 89 8.50 -3.20 12.79
C ASN A 89 9.95 -3.08 12.29
N TYR A 90 10.80 -2.40 13.06
CA TYR A 90 12.22 -2.14 12.74
C TYR A 90 13.18 -2.46 13.92
N VAL A 91 12.69 -3.13 14.97
CA VAL A 91 13.44 -3.30 16.24
C VAL A 91 14.70 -4.13 16.04
N LEU A 92 14.54 -5.36 15.59
CA LEU A 92 15.64 -6.32 15.37
C LEU A 92 15.85 -6.56 13.87
N TYR A 93 14.75 -6.78 13.17
CA TYR A 93 14.68 -6.94 11.73
C TYR A 93 13.38 -6.31 11.24
N LYS A 94 13.34 -6.00 9.95
CA LYS A 94 12.13 -5.49 9.33
C LYS A 94 11.08 -6.60 9.25
N SER A 95 9.90 -6.35 9.78
CA SER A 95 8.73 -7.21 9.59
C SER A 95 7.48 -6.38 9.34
N VAL A 96 6.51 -6.98 8.68
CA VAL A 96 5.20 -6.38 8.42
C VAL A 96 4.14 -7.33 8.96
N ASP A 97 3.41 -6.89 9.98
CA ASP A 97 2.24 -7.57 10.49
C ASP A 97 0.99 -7.00 9.80
N GLU A 98 0.12 -7.88 9.33
CA GLU A 98 -1.18 -7.53 8.73
C GLU A 98 -2.30 -7.99 9.66
N TYR A 99 -3.37 -7.19 9.73
CA TYR A 99 -4.50 -7.43 10.62
C TYR A 99 -5.80 -7.52 9.83
N ASP A 100 -6.69 -8.36 10.31
CA ASP A 100 -8.04 -8.47 9.80
C ASP A 100 -8.89 -7.27 10.24
N LEU A 101 -9.61 -6.66 9.29
CA LEU A 101 -10.36 -5.43 9.54
C LEU A 101 -11.63 -5.67 10.38
N GLU A 102 -12.21 -6.87 10.31
CA GLU A 102 -13.44 -7.18 11.03
C GLU A 102 -13.13 -7.49 12.50
N THR A 103 -12.20 -8.42 12.73
CA THR A 103 -11.83 -8.94 14.04
C THR A 103 -10.72 -8.15 14.73
N GLY A 104 -9.89 -7.42 13.99
CA GLY A 104 -8.68 -6.76 14.51
C GLY A 104 -7.54 -7.71 14.83
N LYS A 105 -7.69 -9.00 14.54
CA LYS A 105 -6.69 -10.03 14.84
C LYS A 105 -5.60 -10.07 13.77
N LYS A 106 -4.39 -10.46 14.18
CA LYS A 106 -3.26 -10.60 13.26
C LYS A 106 -3.50 -11.79 12.31
N VAL A 107 -3.40 -11.55 11.00
CA VAL A 107 -3.58 -12.59 9.97
C VAL A 107 -2.25 -13.10 9.43
N ARG A 108 -1.24 -12.23 9.37
CA ARG A 108 0.02 -12.53 8.70
C ARG A 108 1.16 -11.71 9.27
N THR A 109 2.35 -12.31 9.28
CA THR A 109 3.61 -11.61 9.47
C THR A 109 4.54 -11.91 8.30
N ILE A 110 5.05 -10.87 7.65
CA ILE A 110 6.05 -10.95 6.59
C ILE A 110 7.38 -10.50 7.17
N ASN A 111 8.35 -11.41 7.27
CA ASN A 111 9.68 -11.11 7.76
C ASN A 111 10.62 -10.86 6.58
N PHE A 112 11.46 -9.85 6.69
CA PHE A 112 12.46 -9.51 5.67
C PHE A 112 13.85 -10.01 6.08
N ASN A 113 14.76 -10.06 5.11
CA ASN A 113 16.13 -10.48 5.34
C ASN A 113 16.91 -9.36 6.04
N ILE A 114 17.72 -9.72 7.04
CA ILE A 114 18.53 -8.78 7.82
C ILE A 114 19.55 -8.03 6.94
N LYS A 115 20.10 -8.69 5.91
CA LYS A 115 21.10 -8.11 5.01
C LYS A 115 20.48 -7.34 3.85
N ASP A 116 19.24 -7.66 3.49
CA ASP A 116 18.53 -7.11 2.33
C ASP A 116 17.05 -6.97 2.66
N GLU A 117 16.67 -5.79 3.13
CA GLU A 117 15.31 -5.51 3.60
C GLU A 117 14.24 -5.54 2.50
N ASN A 118 14.64 -5.75 1.23
CA ASN A 118 13.73 -5.93 0.10
C ASN A 118 13.42 -7.40 -0.17
N LYS A 119 14.13 -8.32 0.47
CA LYS A 119 13.93 -9.76 0.31
C LYS A 119 13.17 -10.33 1.49
N ILE A 120 12.14 -11.10 1.20
CA ILE A 120 11.36 -11.81 2.22
C ILE A 120 12.19 -13.00 2.71
N SER A 121 12.29 -13.18 4.02
CA SER A 121 12.91 -14.34 4.65
C SER A 121 11.88 -15.41 5.01
N SER A 122 10.72 -14.98 5.52
CA SER A 122 9.62 -15.89 5.82
C SER A 122 8.27 -15.16 5.85
N ILE A 123 7.21 -15.92 5.65
CA ILE A 123 5.82 -15.50 5.87
C ILE A 123 5.20 -16.45 6.87
N GLN A 124 4.56 -15.90 7.89
CA GLN A 124 3.78 -16.64 8.88
C GLN A 124 2.31 -16.28 8.72
N GLU A 125 1.43 -17.27 8.67
CA GLU A 125 -0.02 -17.11 8.62
C GLU A 125 -0.63 -17.58 9.94
N TYR A 126 -1.64 -16.86 10.42
CA TYR A 126 -2.26 -17.08 11.72
C TYR A 126 -3.71 -17.51 11.56
N ASP A 127 -4.14 -18.39 12.46
CA ASP A 127 -5.54 -18.73 12.64
C ASP A 127 -6.28 -17.57 13.30
N LEU A 128 -7.45 -17.20 12.77
CA LEU A 128 -8.25 -16.11 13.29
C LEU A 128 -8.99 -16.47 14.58
N GLU A 129 -9.25 -17.75 14.84
CA GLU A 129 -9.95 -18.16 16.06
C GLU A 129 -8.97 -18.25 17.23
N THR A 130 -7.83 -18.92 17.04
CA THR A 130 -6.85 -19.17 18.10
C THR A 130 -5.68 -18.18 18.16
N GLU A 131 -5.50 -17.32 17.16
CA GLU A 131 -4.36 -16.38 17.02
C GLU A 131 -2.98 -17.06 16.98
N LYS A 132 -2.96 -18.36 16.66
CA LYS A 132 -1.73 -19.16 16.59
C LYS A 132 -1.30 -19.35 15.14
N ILE A 133 -0.01 -19.63 14.95
CA ILE A 133 0.57 -19.82 13.62
C ILE A 133 0.06 -21.16 13.05
N VAL A 134 -0.51 -21.10 11.85
CA VAL A 134 -0.97 -22.29 11.10
C VAL A 134 -0.05 -22.64 9.94
N LYS A 135 0.71 -21.66 9.44
CA LYS A 135 1.62 -21.89 8.32
C LYS A 135 2.85 -21.00 8.40
N ILE A 136 3.99 -21.57 8.04
CA ILE A 136 5.24 -20.85 7.87
C ILE A 136 5.83 -21.19 6.50
N SER A 137 5.99 -20.18 5.65
CA SER A 137 6.69 -20.27 4.37
C SER A 137 8.07 -19.64 4.51
N ILE A 138 9.13 -20.41 4.31
CA ILE A 138 10.53 -19.96 4.41
C ILE A 138 11.10 -19.81 3.00
N PHE A 139 11.70 -18.65 2.73
CA PHE A 139 12.23 -18.30 1.41
C PHE A 139 13.73 -18.54 1.34
N LYS A 140 14.22 -18.83 0.13
CA LYS A 140 15.66 -18.88 -0.18
C LYS A 140 16.26 -17.47 -0.11
N ARG A 141 17.59 -17.39 -0.22
CA ARG A 141 18.34 -16.12 -0.19
C ARG A 141 17.95 -15.16 -1.32
N ASP A 142 17.31 -15.64 -2.39
CA ASP A 142 16.78 -14.80 -3.46
C ASP A 142 15.55 -13.99 -3.05
N GLY A 143 14.90 -14.33 -1.93
CA GLY A 143 13.68 -13.70 -1.42
C GLY A 143 12.41 -14.00 -2.23
N LYS A 144 12.48 -14.92 -3.19
CA LYS A 144 11.39 -15.24 -4.13
C LYS A 144 11.02 -16.71 -4.10
N THR A 145 12.02 -17.58 -4.09
CA THR A 145 11.80 -19.02 -4.13
C THR A 145 11.49 -19.53 -2.73
N ILE A 146 10.37 -20.22 -2.57
CA ILE A 146 10.04 -20.88 -1.30
C ILE A 146 10.92 -22.13 -1.17
N SER A 147 11.63 -22.23 -0.05
CA SER A 147 12.43 -23.40 0.29
C SER A 147 11.60 -24.44 1.04
N ILE A 148 10.82 -23.99 2.02
CA ILE A 148 10.11 -24.87 2.95
C ILE A 148 8.74 -24.26 3.24
N ILE A 149 7.70 -25.07 3.22
CA ILE A 149 6.39 -24.73 3.78
C ILE A 149 6.14 -25.68 4.94
N LYS A 150 5.86 -25.14 6.13
CA LYS A 150 5.43 -25.89 7.30
C LYS A 150 3.98 -25.57 7.61
N SER A 151 3.16 -26.60 7.75
CA SER A 151 1.80 -26.48 8.28
C SER A 151 1.80 -26.89 9.75
N ILE A 152 1.10 -26.15 10.58
CA ILE A 152 1.06 -26.32 12.03
C ILE A 152 -0.42 -26.41 12.43
N ASP A 153 -0.74 -27.40 13.24
CA ASP A 153 -2.06 -27.48 13.85
C ASP A 153 -2.19 -26.41 14.93
N PRO A 154 -3.19 -25.50 14.87
CA PRO A 154 -3.30 -24.39 15.81
C PRO A 154 -3.64 -24.86 17.24
N VAL A 155 -4.27 -26.02 17.42
CA VAL A 155 -4.66 -26.52 18.74
C VAL A 155 -3.50 -27.24 19.41
N THR A 156 -2.82 -28.13 18.67
CA THR A 156 -1.74 -28.98 19.22
C THR A 156 -0.34 -28.36 19.08
N GLU A 157 -0.20 -27.32 18.26
CA GLU A 157 1.07 -26.64 17.90
C GLU A 157 2.12 -27.56 17.26
N LYS A 158 1.71 -28.77 16.87
CA LYS A 158 2.57 -29.73 16.19
C LYS A 158 2.62 -29.45 14.70
N VAL A 159 3.80 -29.64 14.10
CA VAL A 159 3.98 -29.60 12.65
C VAL A 159 3.20 -30.77 12.06
N THR A 160 2.19 -30.47 11.26
CA THR A 160 1.34 -31.48 10.60
C THR A 160 1.91 -31.90 9.26
N SER A 161 2.60 -30.99 8.56
CA SER A 161 3.31 -31.31 7.33
C SER A 161 4.44 -30.33 7.08
N TRP A 162 5.44 -30.79 6.33
CA TRP A 162 6.45 -29.93 5.72
C TRP A 162 6.70 -30.35 4.28
N ILE A 163 6.86 -29.37 3.39
CA ILE A 163 7.19 -29.61 1.99
C ILE A 163 8.49 -28.85 1.70
N ASN A 164 9.53 -29.60 1.32
CA ASN A 164 10.77 -29.04 0.79
C ASN A 164 10.63 -28.95 -0.72
N ASN A 165 10.34 -27.76 -1.26
CA ASN A 165 10.16 -27.63 -2.70
C ASN A 165 11.48 -27.32 -3.39
N GLN A 166 11.95 -28.26 -4.23
CA GLN A 166 12.97 -27.95 -5.21
C GLN A 166 12.42 -27.07 -6.34
N TYR A 167 11.11 -27.07 -6.62
CA TYR A 167 10.49 -26.14 -7.56
C TYR A 167 9.02 -25.93 -7.19
N THR A 168 8.71 -24.80 -6.56
CA THR A 168 7.40 -24.17 -6.75
C THR A 168 7.63 -22.72 -7.10
N ASP A 169 7.40 -22.40 -8.37
CA ASP A 169 7.06 -21.05 -8.77
C ASP A 169 5.88 -20.60 -7.92
N CYS A 170 6.02 -19.41 -7.34
CA CYS A 170 5.01 -18.79 -6.50
C CYS A 170 3.76 -18.47 -7.34
N GLN A 171 2.91 -19.48 -7.55
CA GLN A 171 1.53 -19.24 -7.91
C GLN A 171 0.90 -18.50 -6.74
N LYS A 172 0.38 -17.30 -7.03
CA LYS A 172 -0.45 -16.52 -6.12
C LYS A 172 -1.64 -17.40 -5.72
N GLN A 173 -1.49 -18.15 -4.64
CA GLN A 173 -2.55 -19.04 -4.16
C GLN A 173 -3.69 -18.17 -3.65
N LYS A 174 -4.90 -18.52 -4.12
CA LYS A 174 -6.15 -17.82 -3.88
C LYS A 174 -6.28 -17.43 -2.40
N HIS A 175 -6.31 -16.13 -2.19
CA HIS A 175 -6.66 -15.51 -0.92
C HIS A 175 -7.93 -16.15 -0.36
N THR A 176 -7.86 -16.72 0.85
CA THR A 176 -9.06 -16.95 1.65
C THR A 176 -9.79 -15.61 1.75
N LYS A 177 -11.11 -15.63 1.55
CA LYS A 177 -12.00 -14.53 1.11
C LYS A 177 -11.97 -13.19 1.88
N ALA A 178 -11.08 -13.00 2.86
CA ALA A 178 -10.91 -11.76 3.60
C ALA A 178 -9.82 -10.81 3.04
N VAL A 179 -8.91 -11.28 2.16
CA VAL A 179 -7.65 -10.57 1.87
C VAL A 179 -7.60 -9.82 0.52
N SER A 180 -8.67 -9.81 -0.30
CA SER A 180 -8.65 -9.10 -1.60
C SER A 180 -8.83 -7.58 -1.50
N ARG A 181 -9.57 -7.06 -0.51
CA ARG A 181 -10.01 -5.65 -0.55
C ARG A 181 -8.91 -4.62 -0.33
N ILE A 182 -7.81 -4.98 0.35
CA ILE A 182 -6.76 -4.01 0.71
C ILE A 182 -5.77 -3.77 -0.45
N TYR A 183 -5.64 -4.73 -1.38
CA TYR A 183 -4.76 -4.59 -2.55
C TYR A 183 -5.50 -4.47 -3.89
N GLU A 184 -6.76 -4.88 -4.00
CA GLU A 184 -7.55 -4.64 -5.23
C GLU A 184 -7.83 -3.15 -5.44
N ASN A 185 -8.01 -2.37 -4.37
CA ASN A 185 -8.22 -0.92 -4.47
C ASN A 185 -6.96 -0.11 -4.84
N ILE A 186 -5.79 -0.77 -4.94
CA ILE A 186 -4.56 -0.16 -5.49
C ILE A 186 -4.25 -0.70 -6.90
N LYS A 187 -4.97 -1.73 -7.38
CA LYS A 187 -4.71 -2.34 -8.70
C LYS A 187 -5.92 -2.56 -9.62
N THR A 188 -7.07 -1.96 -9.34
CA THR A 188 -8.17 -1.90 -10.29
C THR A 188 -8.70 -0.47 -10.45
N SER A 189 -7.87 0.40 -11.01
CA SER A 189 -8.38 1.49 -11.85
C SER A 189 -7.49 1.68 -13.08
N SER A 190 -7.98 1.20 -14.22
CA SER A 190 -7.69 1.73 -15.57
C SER A 190 -6.39 1.41 -16.30
N THR A 191 -5.62 0.35 -16.01
CA THR A 191 -4.36 0.12 -16.76
C THR A 191 -4.51 -0.59 -18.12
N GLN A 192 -5.64 -1.23 -18.44
CA GLN A 192 -5.82 -1.84 -19.76
C GLN A 192 -6.36 -0.83 -20.79
N ALA A 193 -7.40 -0.06 -20.43
CA ALA A 193 -7.92 1.01 -21.31
C ALA A 193 -6.88 2.11 -21.60
N LYS A 194 -6.05 2.48 -20.62
CA LYS A 194 -4.97 3.46 -20.83
C LYS A 194 -3.81 2.95 -21.69
N LYS A 195 -3.57 1.63 -21.74
CA LYS A 195 -2.53 1.06 -22.60
C LYS A 195 -2.93 1.11 -24.07
N ASP A 196 -4.21 0.83 -24.36
CA ASP A 196 -4.74 0.90 -25.71
C ASP A 196 -4.80 2.37 -26.21
N ASP A 197 -5.09 3.33 -25.31
CA ASP A 197 -5.05 4.77 -25.62
C ASP A 197 -3.62 5.30 -25.84
N ILE A 198 -2.63 4.84 -25.05
CA ILE A 198 -1.22 5.22 -25.23
C ILE A 198 -0.66 4.60 -26.51
N ALA A 199 -1.00 3.35 -26.83
CA ALA A 199 -0.61 2.73 -28.09
C ALA A 199 -1.22 3.47 -29.30
N ARG A 200 -2.50 3.87 -29.22
CA ARG A 200 -3.14 4.72 -30.24
C ARG A 200 -2.49 6.10 -30.37
N LEU A 201 -2.06 6.69 -29.25
CA LEU A 201 -1.38 7.99 -29.26
C LEU A 201 -0.01 7.90 -29.92
N ILE A 202 0.74 6.82 -29.64
CA ILE A 202 2.04 6.52 -30.27
C ILE A 202 1.85 6.28 -31.77
N ASP A 203 0.88 5.47 -32.19
CA ASP A 203 0.61 5.24 -33.61
C ASP A 203 0.19 6.52 -34.35
N ASN A 204 -0.57 7.41 -33.70
CA ASN A 204 -0.94 8.72 -34.27
C ASN A 204 0.25 9.69 -34.36
N LEU A 205 1.19 9.63 -33.42
CA LEU A 205 2.44 10.40 -33.43
C LEU A 205 3.39 9.96 -34.54
N TYR A 206 3.44 8.67 -34.85
CA TYR A 206 4.31 8.13 -35.92
C TYR A 206 3.63 8.04 -37.29
N SER A 207 2.30 8.15 -37.37
CA SER A 207 1.57 8.21 -38.65
C SER A 207 1.59 9.60 -39.29
N ASN A 208 1.66 10.67 -38.48
CA ASN A 208 1.85 12.03 -38.99
C ASN A 208 3.35 12.33 -39.11
N LYS A 209 3.87 12.21 -40.33
CA LYS A 209 5.23 12.66 -40.73
C LYS A 209 5.39 14.17 -40.48
N LEU A 210 5.63 14.58 -39.24
CA LEU A 210 6.06 15.94 -38.91
C LEU A 210 7.54 16.08 -39.29
N LYS A 211 7.77 16.71 -40.46
CA LYS A 211 9.08 17.21 -40.86
C LYS A 211 9.46 18.33 -39.89
N PHE A 212 10.47 18.10 -39.05
CA PHE A 212 11.15 19.18 -38.35
C PHE A 212 12.11 19.84 -39.34
N GLU A 213 11.63 20.88 -40.06
CA GLU A 213 12.54 21.82 -40.69
C GLU A 213 13.06 22.81 -39.64
N VAL A 214 14.38 22.88 -39.62
CA VAL A 214 15.23 23.65 -38.73
C VAL A 214 14.97 25.15 -38.90
N LEU A 215 14.66 25.86 -37.82
CA LEU A 215 14.94 27.30 -37.74
C LEU A 215 16.27 27.49 -37.01
N ARG A 216 17.31 27.72 -37.80
CA ARG A 216 18.58 28.31 -37.35
C ARG A 216 18.31 29.76 -36.92
N THR A 217 19.02 30.15 -35.85
CA THR A 217 19.41 31.51 -35.40
C THR A 217 18.94 32.69 -36.23
#